data_AF-A0A2S5CXG0-F1
#
_entry.id   AF-A0A2S5CXG0-F1
#
_cell.length_a   1.000
_cell.length_b   1.000
_cell.length_c   1.000
_cell.angle_alpha   90.00
_cell.angle_beta   90.00
_cell.angle_gamma   90.00
#
_symmetry.space_group_name_H-M   'P 1'
#
loop_
_entity.id
_entity.type
_entity.pdbx_description
1 polymer ?
#
loop_
_entity_poly.entity_id
_entity_poly.type
_entity_poly.pdbx_seq_one_letter_code
_entity_poly.pdbx_strand_id
1 'polypeptide(L)'
;MPSEEFREKQLPLWEEMIKSLFKDNVPLEREWVEKESIIEVLNYIGTNKALNHTFLPDGGGLDLEGCSPSNERECIEVNLGGIGHILKPKRLKFQWFENADFEWAYFMLEADKLAPSGVYENIPFKEEELVELEKGFYISRSHWDSNEFNGERLPDSARLVGRYTSGQFAIFSKASIYNGVSSTYDGRHDKASVEAFAQYIGKIVAKRNEKEM
;
A
#
# COMPACT_ATOMS: atom_id res chain seq x y z
N MET A 1 19.52 0.65 4.76
CA MET A 1 19.54 -0.13 3.51
C MET A 1 19.50 -1.63 3.83
N PRO A 2 18.75 -2.44 3.08
CA PRO A 2 18.78 -3.91 3.21
C PRO A 2 20.19 -4.47 2.99
N SER A 3 20.52 -5.60 3.61
CA SER A 3 21.80 -6.28 3.38
C SER A 3 21.88 -6.86 1.97
N GLU A 4 23.10 -7.07 1.48
CA GLU A 4 23.35 -7.66 0.16
C GLU A 4 22.77 -9.08 0.05
N GLU A 5 23.03 -9.94 1.04
CA GLU A 5 22.47 -11.29 1.13
C GLU A 5 20.92 -11.28 1.06
N PHE A 6 20.27 -10.31 1.71
CA PHE A 6 18.82 -10.19 1.66
C PHE A 6 18.34 -9.76 0.26
N ARG A 7 19.08 -8.86 -0.40
CA ARG A 7 18.78 -8.41 -1.76
C ARG A 7 18.93 -9.54 -2.77
N GLU A 8 20.03 -10.28 -2.72
CA GLU A 8 20.29 -11.46 -3.58
C GLU A 8 19.18 -12.51 -3.47
N LYS A 9 18.60 -12.66 -2.27
CA LYS A 9 17.48 -13.58 -2.04
C LYS A 9 16.13 -13.04 -2.54
N GLN A 10 15.84 -11.76 -2.33
CA GLN A 10 14.49 -11.21 -2.52
C GLN A 10 14.23 -10.58 -3.88
N LEU A 11 15.24 -9.98 -4.52
CA LEU A 11 15.07 -9.35 -5.83
C LEU A 11 14.66 -10.36 -6.93
N PRO A 12 15.27 -11.56 -7.01
CA PRO A 12 14.80 -12.57 -7.97
C PRO A 12 13.35 -13.00 -7.72
N LEU A 13 12.91 -13.09 -6.46
CA LEU A 13 11.53 -13.44 -6.14
C LEU A 13 10.56 -12.35 -6.59
N TRP A 14 10.94 -11.07 -6.42
CA TRP A 14 10.15 -9.94 -6.88
C TRP A 14 10.03 -9.90 -8.40
N GLU A 15 11.13 -10.14 -9.12
CA GLU A 15 11.13 -10.27 -10.57
C GLU A 15 10.28 -11.46 -11.04
N GLU A 16 10.43 -12.64 -10.44
CA GLU A 16 9.61 -13.82 -10.74
C GLU A 16 8.12 -13.54 -10.54
N MET A 17 7.76 -12.86 -9.44
CA MET A 17 6.38 -12.49 -9.13
C MET A 17 5.81 -11.56 -10.20
N ILE A 18 6.55 -10.52 -10.61
CA ILE A 18 6.11 -9.60 -11.66
C ILE A 18 6.00 -10.31 -13.02
N LYS A 19 7.01 -11.11 -13.40
CA LYS A 19 6.95 -11.89 -14.65
C LYS A 19 5.77 -12.85 -14.66
N SER A 20 5.51 -13.52 -13.55
CA SER A 20 4.38 -14.44 -13.43
C SER A 20 3.03 -13.70 -13.52
N LEU A 21 2.90 -12.54 -12.88
CA LEU A 21 1.70 -11.68 -12.99
C LEU A 21 1.40 -11.31 -14.44
N PHE A 22 2.44 -11.03 -15.24
CA PHE A 22 2.32 -10.61 -16.63
C PHE A 22 2.56 -11.72 -17.67
N LYS A 23 2.73 -12.97 -17.24
CA LYS A 23 3.03 -14.12 -18.12
C LYS A 23 4.24 -13.85 -19.04
N ASP A 24 5.33 -13.37 -18.44
CA ASP A 24 6.60 -12.96 -19.06
C ASP A 24 6.53 -11.76 -20.02
N ASN A 25 5.34 -11.27 -20.36
CA ASN A 25 5.15 -10.06 -21.18
C ASN A 25 4.95 -8.83 -20.30
N VAL A 26 6.00 -8.44 -19.56
CA VAL A 26 5.95 -7.31 -18.61
C VAL A 26 5.90 -5.98 -19.39
N PRO A 27 4.81 -5.20 -19.29
CA PRO A 27 4.75 -3.87 -19.89
C PRO A 27 5.56 -2.85 -19.06
N LEU A 28 5.89 -1.69 -19.62
CA LEU A 28 6.43 -0.59 -18.79
C LEU A 28 5.37 -0.02 -17.84
N GLU A 29 4.10 -0.05 -18.24
CA GLU A 29 2.98 0.45 -17.45
C GLU A 29 1.74 -0.44 -17.61
N ARG A 30 0.99 -0.64 -16.53
CA ARG A 30 -0.33 -1.29 -16.55
C ARG A 30 -1.25 -0.64 -15.52
N GLU A 31 -2.51 -0.43 -15.87
CA GLU A 31 -3.51 0.09 -14.93
C GLU A 31 -4.67 -0.91 -14.76
N TRP A 32 -5.16 -1.01 -13.52
CA TRP A 32 -6.39 -1.70 -13.14
C TRP A 32 -7.32 -0.70 -12.44
N VAL A 33 -8.55 -0.61 -12.92
CA VAL A 33 -9.58 0.31 -12.38
C VAL A 33 -10.75 -0.44 -11.74
N GLU A 34 -11.00 -1.68 -12.20
CA GLU A 34 -12.05 -2.52 -11.64
C GLU A 34 -11.64 -3.04 -10.26
N LYS A 35 -12.53 -2.85 -9.28
CA LYS A 35 -12.30 -3.18 -7.86
C LYS A 35 -11.85 -4.62 -7.66
N GLU A 36 -12.51 -5.56 -8.33
CA GLU A 36 -12.20 -6.99 -8.23
C GLU A 36 -10.79 -7.30 -8.75
N SER A 37 -10.40 -6.70 -9.88
CA SER A 37 -9.04 -6.86 -10.40
C SER A 37 -7.98 -6.23 -9.51
N ILE A 38 -8.27 -5.09 -8.87
CA ILE A 38 -7.37 -4.47 -7.88
C ILE A 38 -7.16 -5.42 -6.69
N ILE A 39 -8.24 -5.99 -6.15
CA ILE A 39 -8.18 -6.96 -5.05
C ILE A 39 -7.34 -8.19 -5.46
N GLU A 40 -7.56 -8.73 -6.65
CA GLU A 40 -6.81 -9.89 -7.16
C GLU A 40 -5.30 -9.62 -7.21
N VAL A 41 -4.90 -8.47 -7.76
CA VAL A 41 -3.47 -8.10 -7.86
C VAL A 41 -2.86 -7.83 -6.49
N LEU A 42 -3.56 -7.12 -5.60
CA LEU A 42 -3.06 -6.86 -4.25
C LEU A 42 -2.93 -8.15 -3.43
N ASN A 43 -3.86 -9.09 -3.55
CA ASN A 43 -3.73 -10.42 -2.95
C ASN A 43 -2.54 -11.18 -3.52
N TYR A 44 -2.38 -11.16 -4.84
CA TYR A 44 -1.27 -11.84 -5.51
C TYR A 44 0.09 -11.33 -5.02
N ILE A 45 0.21 -10.01 -4.80
CA ILE A 45 1.43 -9.40 -4.23
C ILE A 45 1.58 -9.74 -2.74
N GLY A 46 0.53 -9.51 -1.94
CA GLY A 46 0.60 -9.61 -0.49
C GLY A 46 0.78 -11.03 0.05
N THR A 47 0.34 -12.04 -0.71
CA THR A 47 0.48 -13.45 -0.34
C THR A 47 1.70 -14.13 -0.99
N ASN A 48 2.51 -13.38 -1.74
CA ASN A 48 3.67 -13.92 -2.44
C ASN A 48 4.86 -14.15 -1.49
N LYS A 49 5.77 -15.06 -1.89
CA LYS A 49 7.09 -15.23 -1.25
C LYS A 49 8.01 -14.01 -1.43
N ALA A 50 7.75 -13.17 -2.43
CA ALA A 50 8.46 -11.93 -2.67
C ALA A 50 8.01 -10.85 -1.68
N LEU A 51 8.88 -10.51 -0.73
CA LEU A 51 8.54 -9.54 0.30
C LEU A 51 8.40 -8.13 -0.30
N ASN A 52 7.32 -7.45 0.07
CA ASN A 52 7.02 -6.09 -0.34
C ASN A 52 7.16 -5.13 0.84
N HIS A 53 7.14 -3.83 0.53
CA HIS A 53 6.94 -2.77 1.49
C HIS A 53 6.05 -1.69 0.87
N THR A 54 4.99 -1.33 1.57
CA THR A 54 3.99 -0.34 1.17
C THR A 54 4.23 0.95 1.92
N PHE A 55 4.62 2.00 1.22
CA PHE A 55 4.71 3.34 1.75
C PHE A 55 3.31 3.95 1.86
N LEU A 56 3.01 4.57 3.00
CA LEU A 56 1.69 5.11 3.31
C LEU A 56 1.59 6.61 2.97
N PRO A 57 0.38 7.14 2.69
CA PRO A 57 0.17 8.52 2.27
C PRO A 57 0.79 9.57 3.20
N ASP A 58 0.59 9.42 4.51
CA ASP A 58 1.03 10.39 5.53
C ASP A 58 2.46 10.14 6.03
N GLY A 59 3.15 9.15 5.46
CA GLY A 59 4.51 8.74 5.83
C GLY A 59 4.57 7.39 6.54
N GLY A 60 5.78 6.89 6.77
CA GLY A 60 5.96 5.52 7.26
C GLY A 60 5.72 4.46 6.17
N GLY A 61 5.55 3.21 6.60
CA GLY A 61 5.33 2.09 5.70
C GLY A 61 5.01 0.80 6.45
N LEU A 62 4.22 -0.06 5.81
CA LEU A 62 3.78 -1.37 6.31
C LEU A 62 3.91 -2.39 5.19
N ASP A 63 3.93 -3.68 5.54
CA ASP A 63 3.97 -4.73 4.52
C ASP A 63 2.55 -5.11 4.11
N LEU A 64 2.31 -5.26 2.80
CA LEU A 64 1.05 -5.78 2.25
C LEU A 64 0.98 -7.28 2.46
N GLU A 65 -0.12 -7.72 3.06
CA GLU A 65 -0.38 -9.13 3.39
C GLU A 65 -1.56 -9.70 2.59
N GLY A 66 -2.41 -8.84 2.03
CA GLY A 66 -3.55 -9.24 1.23
C GLY A 66 -4.58 -8.13 1.09
N CYS A 67 -5.68 -8.44 0.40
CA CYS A 67 -6.78 -7.51 0.21
C CYS A 67 -8.13 -8.25 0.10
N SER A 68 -9.20 -7.65 0.58
CA SER A 68 -10.55 -8.21 0.49
C SER A 68 -11.57 -7.12 0.19
N PRO A 69 -12.80 -7.49 -0.23
CA PRO A 69 -13.91 -6.55 -0.24
C PRO A 69 -14.18 -6.02 1.17
N SER A 70 -14.41 -4.72 1.31
CA SER A 70 -14.84 -4.12 2.58
C SER A 70 -16.34 -4.29 2.79
N ASN A 71 -16.78 -4.14 4.05
CA ASN A 71 -18.19 -3.96 4.39
C ASN A 71 -18.72 -2.60 3.91
N GLU A 72 -17.85 -1.60 3.75
CA GLU A 72 -18.22 -0.32 3.14
C GLU A 72 -18.38 -0.47 1.62
N ARG A 73 -19.49 0.04 1.09
CA ARG A 73 -19.82 -0.06 -0.33
C ARG A 73 -18.72 0.60 -1.18
N GLU A 74 -18.38 -0.04 -2.29
CA GLU A 74 -17.30 0.37 -3.20
C GLU A 74 -15.90 0.40 -2.57
N CYS A 75 -15.73 -0.01 -1.32
CA CYS A 75 -14.44 -0.02 -0.64
C CYS A 75 -13.79 -1.41 -0.64
N ILE A 76 -12.49 -1.41 -0.41
CA ILE A 76 -11.67 -2.59 -0.19
C ILE A 76 -11.02 -2.48 1.18
N GLU A 77 -10.60 -3.61 1.73
CA GLU A 77 -9.82 -3.71 2.95
C GLU A 77 -8.45 -4.25 2.58
N VAL A 78 -7.42 -3.43 2.74
CA VAL A 78 -6.02 -3.77 2.49
C VAL A 78 -5.41 -4.20 3.81
N ASN A 79 -4.96 -5.45 3.92
CA ASN A 79 -4.30 -5.91 5.15
C ASN A 79 -2.84 -5.44 5.14
N LEU A 80 -2.52 -4.55 6.08
CA LEU A 80 -1.19 -3.98 6.26
C LEU A 80 -0.79 -4.13 7.73
N GLY A 81 0.38 -4.74 7.99
CA GLY A 81 0.90 -4.85 9.36
C GLY A 81 -0.04 -5.56 10.34
N GLY A 82 -0.80 -6.56 9.86
CA GLY A 82 -1.72 -7.36 10.66
C GLY A 82 -3.07 -6.74 10.97
N ILE A 83 -3.42 -5.56 10.42
CA ILE A 83 -4.78 -5.00 10.53
C ILE A 83 -5.35 -4.58 9.17
N GLY A 84 -6.67 -4.58 9.08
CA GLY A 84 -7.40 -4.15 7.89
C GLY A 84 -7.44 -2.63 7.76
N HIS A 85 -7.07 -2.13 6.58
CA HIS A 85 -7.16 -0.72 6.23
C HIS A 85 -8.22 -0.51 5.14
N ILE A 86 -9.30 0.18 5.48
CA ILE A 86 -10.43 0.42 4.60
C ILE A 86 -10.15 1.63 3.71
N LEU A 87 -10.32 1.49 2.40
CA LEU A 87 -10.24 2.60 1.45
C LEU A 87 -11.13 2.36 0.24
N LYS A 88 -11.52 3.44 -0.44
CA LYS A 88 -12.21 3.37 -1.72
C LYS A 88 -11.16 3.36 -2.84
N PRO A 89 -10.96 2.26 -3.59
CA PRO A 89 -9.93 2.23 -4.63
C PRO A 89 -10.36 3.08 -5.83
N LYS A 90 -9.44 3.88 -6.35
CA LYS A 90 -9.59 4.62 -7.60
C LYS A 90 -8.95 3.88 -8.77
N ARG A 91 -7.69 3.46 -8.59
CA ARG A 91 -6.93 2.61 -9.52
C ARG A 91 -5.70 2.01 -8.85
N LEU A 92 -5.22 0.92 -9.40
CA LEU A 92 -3.89 0.37 -9.15
C LEU A 92 -3.05 0.52 -10.43
N LYS A 93 -1.85 1.08 -10.33
CA LYS A 93 -0.93 1.23 -11.46
C LYS A 93 0.37 0.49 -11.20
N PHE A 94 0.79 -0.36 -12.14
CA PHE A 94 2.14 -0.88 -12.21
C PHE A 94 3.01 0.07 -13.05
N GLN A 95 4.23 0.31 -12.58
CA GLN A 95 5.26 1.07 -13.30
C GLN A 95 6.59 0.31 -13.28
N TRP A 96 7.22 0.22 -14.44
CA TRP A 96 8.60 -0.18 -14.65
C TRP A 96 9.26 0.75 -15.69
N PHE A 97 10.57 0.61 -15.87
CA PHE A 97 11.38 1.49 -16.71
C PHE A 97 12.24 0.66 -17.66
N GLU A 98 12.42 1.14 -18.88
CA GLU A 98 13.21 0.46 -19.90
C GLU A 98 14.67 0.31 -19.44
N ASN A 99 15.25 -0.87 -19.62
CA ASN A 99 16.61 -1.22 -19.20
C ASN A 99 16.88 -0.97 -17.71
N ALA A 100 15.87 -1.12 -16.86
CA ALA A 100 16.01 -1.00 -15.41
C ALA A 100 15.82 -2.36 -14.73
N ASP A 101 16.58 -2.62 -13.65
CA ASP A 101 16.31 -3.76 -12.79
C ASP A 101 14.89 -3.71 -12.22
N PHE A 102 14.30 -4.90 -12.00
CA PHE A 102 12.96 -5.04 -11.41
C PHE A 102 12.86 -4.48 -9.99
N GLU A 103 13.97 -4.15 -9.33
CA GLU A 103 13.94 -3.46 -8.04
C GLU A 103 13.31 -2.05 -8.11
N TRP A 104 13.27 -1.45 -9.30
CA TRP A 104 12.63 -0.17 -9.57
C TRP A 104 11.18 -0.30 -10.03
N ALA A 105 10.70 -1.53 -10.25
CA ALA A 105 9.30 -1.78 -10.56
C ALA A 105 8.46 -1.67 -9.28
N TYR A 106 7.33 -0.96 -9.37
CA TYR A 106 6.44 -0.72 -8.23
C TYR A 106 4.98 -0.71 -8.64
N PHE A 107 4.12 -0.87 -7.65
CA PHE A 107 2.67 -0.68 -7.79
C PHE A 107 2.24 0.57 -7.00
N MET A 108 1.35 1.37 -7.56
CA MET A 108 0.77 2.55 -6.94
C MET A 108 -0.73 2.35 -6.79
N LEU A 109 -1.22 2.21 -5.56
CA LEU A 109 -2.63 2.18 -5.25
C LEU A 109 -3.10 3.60 -4.97
N GLU A 110 -4.03 4.12 -5.75
CA GLU A 110 -4.71 5.38 -5.47
C GLU A 110 -6.05 5.13 -4.82
N ALA A 111 -6.30 5.79 -3.69
CA ALA A 111 -7.61 5.85 -3.05
C ALA A 111 -8.39 7.08 -3.55
N ASP A 112 -9.65 6.85 -3.94
CA ASP A 112 -10.62 7.91 -4.22
C ASP A 112 -11.05 8.58 -2.90
N LYS A 113 -11.68 9.74 -3.01
CA LYS A 113 -12.21 10.45 -1.85
C LYS A 113 -13.31 9.65 -1.18
N LEU A 114 -13.20 9.54 0.14
CA LEU A 114 -14.19 8.96 1.03
C LEU A 114 -14.49 9.98 2.14
N ALA A 115 -15.76 10.12 2.50
CA ALA A 115 -16.13 11.02 3.59
C ALA A 115 -15.56 10.50 4.93
N PRO A 116 -15.18 11.40 5.85
CA PRO A 116 -14.88 11.05 7.24
C PRO A 116 -15.91 10.10 7.86
N SER A 117 -15.47 9.22 8.76
CA SER A 117 -16.37 8.32 9.50
C SER A 117 -17.34 9.09 10.41
N GLY A 118 -16.98 10.30 10.81
CA GLY A 118 -17.73 11.12 11.77
C GLY A 118 -17.41 10.81 13.23
N VAL A 119 -16.50 9.87 13.51
CA VAL A 119 -16.06 9.53 14.87
C VAL A 119 -15.20 10.64 15.48
N TYR A 120 -14.37 11.30 14.66
CA TYR A 120 -13.49 12.39 15.07
C TYR A 120 -13.96 13.72 14.48
N GLU A 121 -13.93 14.78 15.29
CA GLU A 121 -14.27 16.14 14.84
C GLU A 121 -13.20 16.75 13.93
N ASN A 122 -11.93 16.36 14.14
CA ASN A 122 -10.79 16.82 13.36
C ASN A 122 -9.94 15.63 12.94
N ILE A 123 -9.67 15.53 11.64
CA ILE A 123 -8.83 14.48 11.06
C ILE A 123 -7.62 15.17 10.43
N PRO A 124 -6.51 15.31 11.18
CA PRO A 124 -5.33 16.03 10.70
C PRO A 124 -4.56 15.27 9.61
N PHE A 125 -4.83 13.97 9.44
CA PHE A 125 -4.23 13.06 8.47
C PHE A 125 -5.30 12.53 7.51
N LYS A 126 -4.90 11.73 6.52
CA LYS A 126 -5.85 11.08 5.62
C LYS A 126 -6.44 9.80 6.23
N GLU A 127 -5.88 9.33 7.33
CA GLU A 127 -6.26 8.11 8.03
C GLU A 127 -7.03 8.38 9.33
N GLU A 128 -8.02 7.53 9.58
CA GLU A 128 -8.71 7.38 10.86
C GLU A 128 -8.39 5.99 11.44
N GLU A 129 -7.78 5.93 12.62
CA GLU A 129 -7.73 4.68 13.39
C GLU A 129 -9.03 4.51 14.17
N LEU A 130 -9.73 3.39 13.98
CA LEU A 130 -11.07 3.17 14.50
C LEU A 130 -11.21 1.79 15.13
N VAL A 131 -12.23 1.62 15.96
CA VAL A 131 -12.75 0.30 16.33
C VAL A 131 -14.03 0.06 15.54
N GLU A 132 -14.08 -1.01 14.76
CA GLU A 132 -15.32 -1.50 14.16
C GLU A 132 -15.95 -2.51 15.12
N LEU A 133 -17.15 -2.21 15.64
CA LEU A 133 -17.88 -3.13 16.53
C LEU A 133 -18.71 -4.14 15.75
N GLU A 134 -19.34 -3.65 14.68
CA GLU A 134 -20.10 -4.39 13.69
C GLU A 134 -19.97 -3.68 12.34
N LYS A 135 -20.40 -4.34 11.26
CA LYS A 135 -20.14 -3.90 9.88
C LYS A 135 -20.51 -2.44 9.64
N GLY A 136 -19.50 -1.59 9.45
CA GLY A 136 -19.67 -0.15 9.18
C GLY A 136 -20.05 0.70 10.40
N PHE A 137 -20.05 0.16 11.62
CA PHE A 137 -20.27 0.90 12.86
C PHE A 137 -18.95 1.11 13.60
N TYR A 138 -18.51 2.37 13.60
CA TYR A 138 -17.21 2.77 14.11
C TYR A 138 -17.31 3.57 15.40
N ILE A 139 -16.36 3.34 16.31
CA ILE A 139 -16.12 4.16 17.50
C ILE A 139 -14.64 4.53 17.59
N SER A 140 -14.32 5.46 18.50
CA SER A 140 -12.95 5.93 18.74
C SER A 140 -12.01 4.78 19.10
N ARG A 141 -10.78 4.82 18.55
CA ARG A 141 -9.67 3.91 18.88
C ARG A 141 -9.44 3.78 20.37
N SER A 142 -9.67 4.84 21.15
CA SER A 142 -9.47 4.85 22.61
C SER A 142 -10.24 3.73 23.32
N HIS A 143 -11.40 3.31 22.78
CA HIS A 143 -12.21 2.24 23.37
C HIS A 143 -11.54 0.86 23.29
N TRP A 144 -10.63 0.66 22.33
CA TRP A 144 -9.85 -0.57 22.25
C TRP A 144 -8.77 -0.65 23.32
N ASP A 145 -8.19 0.48 23.74
CA ASP A 145 -7.21 0.49 24.83
C ASP A 145 -7.88 0.21 26.18
N SER A 146 -9.08 0.75 26.40
CA SER A 146 -9.87 0.47 27.60
C SER A 146 -10.62 -0.86 27.56
N ASN A 147 -10.75 -1.46 26.37
CA ASN A 147 -11.59 -2.63 26.10
C ASN A 147 -13.04 -2.45 26.61
N GLU A 148 -13.59 -1.24 26.46
CA GLU A 148 -14.92 -0.86 26.98
C GLU A 148 -15.59 0.20 26.10
N PHE A 149 -16.91 0.06 25.88
CA PHE A 149 -17.78 1.07 25.28
C PHE A 149 -19.13 1.11 26.02
N ASN A 150 -19.58 2.29 26.44
CA ASN A 150 -20.82 2.49 27.22
C ASN A 150 -20.94 1.65 28.51
N GLY A 151 -19.83 1.40 29.22
CA GLY A 151 -19.83 0.61 30.45
C GLY A 151 -19.86 -0.91 30.22
N GLU A 152 -19.83 -1.37 28.98
CA GLU A 152 -19.75 -2.78 28.62
C GLU A 152 -18.41 -3.10 27.96
N ARG A 153 -17.90 -4.31 28.19
CA ARG A 153 -16.71 -4.82 27.51
C ARG A 153 -16.97 -4.87 26.00
N LEU A 154 -15.94 -4.56 25.19
CA LEU A 154 -16.06 -4.72 23.75
C LEU A 154 -16.44 -6.17 23.37
N PRO A 155 -17.32 -6.36 22.36
CA PRO A 155 -17.65 -7.69 21.88
C PRO A 155 -16.42 -8.35 21.26
N ASP A 156 -16.37 -9.68 21.27
CA ASP A 156 -15.26 -10.44 20.64
C ASP A 156 -15.18 -10.22 19.12
N SER A 157 -16.24 -9.70 18.49
CA SER A 157 -16.25 -9.28 17.09
C SER A 157 -15.59 -7.93 16.83
N ALA A 158 -15.33 -7.13 17.87
CA ALA A 158 -14.71 -5.83 17.73
C ALA A 158 -13.30 -5.99 17.16
N ARG A 159 -12.90 -5.07 16.29
CA ARG A 159 -11.57 -5.07 15.69
C ARG A 159 -11.04 -3.67 15.45
N LEU A 160 -9.72 -3.53 15.50
CA LEU A 160 -9.02 -2.34 15.01
C LEU A 160 -9.02 -2.30 13.49
N VAL A 161 -9.29 -1.12 12.94
CA VAL A 161 -9.16 -0.84 11.52
C VAL A 161 -8.52 0.52 11.31
N GLY A 162 -7.68 0.62 10.28
CA GLY A 162 -7.35 1.90 9.67
C GLY A 162 -8.40 2.25 8.62
N ARG A 163 -8.71 3.52 8.42
CA ARG A 163 -9.66 3.95 7.39
C ARG A 163 -9.14 5.20 6.69
N TYR A 164 -8.85 5.09 5.40
CA TYR A 164 -8.31 6.18 4.61
C TYR A 164 -9.40 6.94 3.85
N THR A 165 -9.40 8.25 4.02
CA THR A 165 -10.30 9.20 3.32
C THR A 165 -9.82 9.54 1.91
N SER A 166 -8.53 9.34 1.62
CA SER A 166 -7.88 9.47 0.31
C SER A 166 -6.42 9.04 0.43
N GLY A 167 -5.69 9.03 -0.69
CA GLY A 167 -4.22 8.96 -0.66
C GLY A 167 -3.64 8.05 -1.74
N GLN A 168 -2.31 8.00 -1.80
CA GLN A 168 -1.56 7.13 -2.69
C GLN A 168 -0.64 6.23 -1.87
N PHE A 169 -0.56 4.95 -2.23
CA PHE A 169 0.28 3.95 -1.55
C PHE A 169 1.25 3.36 -2.57
N ALA A 170 2.54 3.46 -2.29
CA ALA A 170 3.57 2.93 -3.18
C ALA A 170 4.08 1.58 -2.65
N ILE A 171 3.97 0.54 -3.45
CA ILE A 171 4.35 -0.84 -3.10
C ILE A 171 5.61 -1.21 -3.88
N PHE A 172 6.72 -1.36 -3.17
CA PHE A 172 8.00 -1.77 -3.74
C PHE A 172 8.42 -3.13 -3.19
N SER A 173 9.42 -3.76 -3.83
CA SER A 173 10.17 -4.82 -3.17
C SER A 173 10.76 -4.30 -1.85
N LYS A 174 10.66 -5.10 -0.78
CA LYS A 174 11.31 -4.80 0.50
C LYS A 174 12.83 -4.75 0.37
N ALA A 175 13.38 -5.40 -0.64
CA ALA A 175 14.81 -5.36 -0.96
C ALA A 175 15.22 -4.17 -1.83
N SER A 176 14.28 -3.36 -2.36
CA SER A 176 14.61 -2.24 -3.25
C SER A 176 15.50 -1.18 -2.59
N ILE A 177 16.33 -0.50 -3.39
CA ILE A 177 17.08 0.67 -2.92
C ILE A 177 16.14 1.76 -2.43
N TYR A 178 14.97 1.91 -3.04
CA TYR A 178 13.97 2.91 -2.62
C TYR A 178 13.53 2.69 -1.16
N ASN A 179 13.30 1.43 -0.77
CA ASN A 179 13.06 1.03 0.63
C ASN A 179 14.27 1.25 1.55
N GLY A 180 15.48 1.15 1.02
CA GLY A 180 16.70 1.32 1.79
C GLY A 180 17.03 2.75 2.23
N VAL A 181 16.36 3.76 1.67
CA VAL A 181 16.63 5.19 1.90
C VAL A 181 15.62 5.76 2.89
N SER A 182 16.03 6.05 4.13
CA SER A 182 15.11 6.52 5.18
C SER A 182 14.32 7.78 4.81
N SER A 183 14.84 8.63 3.93
CA SER A 183 14.13 9.86 3.51
C SER A 183 12.91 9.60 2.62
N THR A 184 12.72 8.40 2.07
CA THR A 184 11.57 8.07 1.21
C THR A 184 10.27 7.83 1.98
N TYR A 185 10.36 7.77 3.32
CA TYR A 185 9.25 7.58 4.25
C TYR A 185 8.49 8.88 4.59
N ASP A 186 8.73 9.95 3.83
CA ASP A 186 8.17 11.30 4.04
C ASP A 186 6.82 11.54 3.32
N GLY A 187 6.20 10.48 2.78
CA GLY A 187 4.94 10.55 2.03
C GLY A 187 5.05 11.26 0.67
N ARG A 188 6.25 11.45 0.11
CA ARG A 188 6.43 12.20 -1.17
C ARG A 188 5.63 11.66 -2.35
N HIS A 189 5.35 10.36 -2.37
CA HIS A 189 4.58 9.72 -3.43
C HIS A 189 3.13 10.21 -3.44
N ASP A 190 2.58 10.54 -2.26
CA ASP A 190 1.23 11.08 -2.12
C ASP A 190 1.15 12.59 -2.40
N LYS A 191 2.25 13.33 -2.19
CA LYS A 191 2.38 14.77 -2.48
C LYS A 191 2.54 15.10 -3.96
N ALA A 192 2.82 14.10 -4.79
CA ALA A 192 3.01 14.23 -6.23
C ALA A 192 1.86 13.57 -7.00
N SER A 193 1.63 13.93 -8.26
CA SER A 193 0.80 13.07 -9.11
C SER A 193 1.55 11.77 -9.40
N VAL A 194 0.83 10.70 -9.75
CA VAL A 194 1.43 9.41 -10.14
C VAL A 194 2.45 9.58 -11.26
N GLU A 195 2.15 10.45 -12.23
CA GLU A 195 3.03 10.74 -13.36
C GLU A 195 4.29 11.49 -12.91
N ALA A 196 4.14 12.46 -12.01
CA ALA A 196 5.28 13.18 -11.44
C ALA A 196 6.17 12.25 -10.58
N PHE A 197 5.58 11.32 -9.84
CA PHE A 197 6.31 10.30 -9.09
C PHE A 197 7.04 9.33 -10.03
N ALA A 198 6.40 8.86 -11.10
CA ALA A 198 7.03 8.02 -12.12
C ALA A 198 8.22 8.73 -12.78
N GLN A 199 8.07 10.01 -13.14
CA GLN A 199 9.19 10.83 -13.67
C GLN A 199 10.33 10.98 -12.66
N TYR A 200 10.01 11.12 -11.37
CA TYR A 200 11.01 11.20 -10.30
C TYR A 200 11.82 9.91 -10.20
N ILE A 201 11.16 8.74 -10.16
CA ILE A 201 11.84 7.44 -10.13
C ILE A 201 12.64 7.21 -11.43
N GLY A 202 12.07 7.53 -12.59
CA GLY A 202 12.74 7.39 -13.88
C GLY A 202 14.04 8.20 -13.97
N LYS A 203 14.08 9.41 -13.39
CA LYS A 203 15.32 10.22 -13.30
C LYS A 203 16.38 9.57 -12.40
N ILE A 204 15.98 8.83 -11.36
CA ILE A 204 16.92 8.08 -10.51
C ILE A 204 17.50 6.91 -11.27
N VAL A 205 16.65 6.16 -11.98
CA VAL A 205 17.04 5.03 -12.83
C VAL A 205 18.03 5.47 -13.91
N ALA A 206 17.70 6.51 -14.69
CA ALA A 206 18.56 7.00 -15.76
C ALA A 206 19.96 7.40 -15.26
N LYS A 207 20.03 8.13 -14.13
CA LYS A 207 21.30 8.55 -13.51
C LYS A 207 22.14 7.38 -12.99
N ARG A 208 21.52 6.25 -12.66
CA ARG A 208 22.26 5.05 -12.22
C ARG A 208 22.83 4.31 -13.41
N ASN A 209 22.04 4.13 -14.47
CA ASN A 209 22.50 3.50 -15.70
C ASN A 209 23.70 4.26 -16.31
N GLU A 210 23.71 5.59 -16.26
CA GLU A 210 24.85 6.42 -16.70
C GLU A 210 26.14 6.21 -15.90
N LYS A 211 26.06 5.75 -14.64
CA LYS A 211 27.23 5.54 -13.78
C LYS A 211 27.81 4.12 -13.85
N GLU A 212 27.04 3.19 -14.39
CA GLU A 212 27.42 1.78 -14.55
C GLU A 212 27.94 1.48 -15.97
N MET A 213 27.83 2.45 -16.89
CA MET A 213 28.49 2.50 -18.20
C MET A 213 29.91 3.06 -18.10
#